data_AF-A0A3C0QRA4-F1
#
_entry.id   AF-A0A3C0QRA4-F1
#
_cell.length_a   1.000
_cell.length_b   1.000
_cell.length_c   1.000
_cell.angle_alpha   90.00
_cell.angle_beta   90.00
_cell.angle_gamma   90.00
#
_symmetry.space_group_name_H-M   'P 1'
#
loop_
_entity.id
_entity.type
_entity.pdbx_description
1 polymer ?
#
loop_
_entity_poly.entity_id
_entity_poly.type
_entity_poly.pdbx_seq_one_letter_code
_entity_poly.pdbx_strand_id
1 'polypeptide(L)'
;MKKTMVQKTIATLTAFLAVSAMALPMAVSAVDTPTINAAPAYVIATPANTAAVPVKKDIVLFNVDGSSILSPNITYSYEVTPAAVSATSPATITTYAPEDLESDGKTPKTGAVPITVTVKPGVIAAVTTTGDNTSTASVREASITFGDANDTNTNNNTIKHPTNREDATTVTLSNKVSSSMTITVDANKIYDPDYGTTGHTTTQVNGPGVYRYKIEDVTTAATLTASGIDRKYKDTEANHDKYIYLDVYTKYNANKDGLVIYGYVLLKDVTGNDNVSIEYNKDTQGETTKITGFDTESENKETYNEQTVEKANLTSDAYHTYNVEVSKKTDGDLADTQHNFPFKIELTNTNTVTSLDDFYYQITKDGTAQSEVITNLSNAGAWTLDGATASTNLQLQNNDKILITGLPVNTKIKVTETNDTDDTYSVSAKDESNVALTLNSSTSPVSVAAGGTAAMTADAEYPLNNTAALDKIEFTNTLKDISITGLLFNVAPFAFITVAGAALLGLFMKNKRNSESENKI
;
A
#
# COMPACT_ATOMS: atom_id res chain seq x y z
N MET A 1 -27.54 -95.46 -8.07
CA MET A 1 -26.60 -94.75 -8.97
C MET A 1 -27.35 -93.72 -9.80
N LYS A 2 -27.25 -92.44 -9.45
CA LYS A 2 -27.40 -91.27 -10.34
C LYS A 2 -26.99 -90.05 -9.53
N LYS A 3 -25.74 -89.66 -9.75
CA LYS A 3 -25.00 -88.61 -9.06
C LYS A 3 -25.05 -87.34 -9.92
N THR A 4 -25.26 -86.20 -9.27
CA THR A 4 -24.70 -84.87 -9.59
C THR A 4 -24.80 -84.35 -11.03
N MET A 5 -25.78 -83.47 -11.30
CA MET A 5 -25.63 -82.44 -12.35
C MET A 5 -26.66 -81.30 -12.25
N VAL A 6 -26.74 -80.60 -11.12
CA VAL A 6 -27.49 -79.32 -11.04
C VAL A 6 -26.74 -78.38 -10.09
N GLN A 7 -25.55 -77.89 -10.50
CA GLN A 7 -24.86 -76.77 -9.83
C GLN A 7 -23.65 -76.22 -10.61
N LYS A 8 -23.64 -76.32 -11.95
CA LYS A 8 -22.62 -75.69 -12.81
C LYS A 8 -23.24 -75.09 -14.08
N THR A 9 -24.30 -74.30 -13.91
CA THR A 9 -24.93 -73.57 -15.03
C THR A 9 -25.36 -72.15 -14.64
N ILE A 10 -24.71 -71.56 -13.62
CA ILE A 10 -24.88 -70.14 -13.22
C ILE A 10 -23.51 -69.49 -12.90
N ALA A 11 -22.42 -69.98 -13.51
CA ALA A 11 -21.08 -69.41 -13.31
C ALA A 11 -20.26 -69.28 -14.60
N THR A 12 -20.92 -69.32 -15.76
CA THR A 12 -20.26 -69.23 -17.08
C THR A 12 -21.06 -68.39 -18.08
N LEU A 13 -21.80 -67.39 -17.58
CA LEU A 13 -22.44 -66.35 -18.40
C LEU A 13 -22.08 -64.92 -17.93
N THR A 14 -21.01 -64.79 -17.14
CA THR A 14 -20.55 -63.52 -16.56
C THR A 14 -19.07 -63.22 -16.83
N ALA A 15 -18.47 -63.84 -17.85
CA ALA A 15 -17.06 -63.65 -18.21
C ALA A 15 -16.82 -63.57 -19.74
N PHE A 16 -17.75 -62.96 -20.48
CA PHE A 16 -17.58 -62.67 -21.92
C PHE A 16 -18.03 -61.24 -22.31
N LEU A 17 -17.95 -60.30 -21.36
CA LEU A 17 -18.09 -58.85 -21.60
C LEU A 17 -16.83 -58.08 -21.16
N ALA A 18 -15.67 -58.74 -21.25
CA ALA A 18 -14.38 -58.09 -21.17
C ALA A 18 -13.63 -58.39 -22.47
N VAL A 19 -13.06 -57.34 -23.07
CA VAL A 19 -12.22 -57.34 -24.28
C VAL A 19 -12.98 -57.33 -25.61
N SER A 20 -13.61 -56.19 -25.90
CA SER A 20 -13.62 -55.59 -27.26
C SER A 20 -14.23 -54.18 -27.23
N ALA A 21 -13.55 -53.23 -26.61
CA ALA A 21 -13.67 -51.81 -26.98
C ALA A 21 -12.41 -51.46 -27.79
N MET A 22 -12.26 -52.11 -28.95
CA MET A 22 -11.32 -51.67 -29.96
C MET A 22 -11.82 -50.34 -30.49
N ALA A 23 -10.93 -49.35 -30.42
CA ALA A 23 -10.90 -48.11 -31.17
C ALA A 23 -11.89 -48.07 -32.35
N LEU A 24 -13.05 -47.48 -32.13
CA LEU A 24 -13.75 -46.77 -33.19
C LEU A 24 -13.28 -45.32 -33.08
N PRO A 25 -12.61 -44.76 -34.10
CA PRO A 25 -12.46 -43.33 -34.21
C PRO A 25 -13.88 -42.81 -34.41
N MET A 26 -14.52 -42.31 -33.34
CA MET A 26 -15.62 -41.40 -33.54
C MET A 26 -15.03 -40.22 -34.30
N ALA A 27 -15.25 -40.23 -35.61
CA ALA A 27 -15.30 -39.02 -36.40
C ALA A 27 -16.39 -38.16 -35.75
N VAL A 28 -16.01 -37.42 -34.72
CA VAL A 28 -16.71 -36.21 -34.31
C VAL A 28 -16.52 -35.29 -35.51
N SER A 29 -17.47 -35.41 -36.46
CA SER A 29 -17.80 -34.35 -37.39
C SER A 29 -17.77 -33.06 -36.58
N ALA A 30 -16.92 -32.14 -37.03
CA ALA A 30 -16.64 -30.88 -36.38
C ALA A 30 -17.95 -30.22 -35.96
N VAL A 31 -18.31 -30.41 -34.70
CA VAL A 31 -19.12 -29.44 -33.99
C VAL A 31 -18.11 -28.32 -33.79
N ASP A 32 -18.20 -27.28 -34.61
CA ASP A 32 -17.72 -25.97 -34.21
C ASP A 32 -18.26 -25.78 -32.80
N THR A 33 -17.40 -25.95 -31.79
CA THR A 33 -17.78 -25.76 -30.40
C THR A 33 -18.40 -24.38 -30.34
N PRO A 34 -19.72 -24.27 -30.08
CA PRO A 34 -20.37 -22.98 -30.02
C PRO A 34 -19.59 -22.17 -28.98
N THR A 35 -19.17 -20.97 -29.38
CA THR A 35 -18.54 -20.01 -28.49
C THR A 35 -19.35 -19.94 -27.22
N ILE A 36 -18.75 -20.35 -26.10
CA ILE A 36 -19.38 -20.31 -24.78
C ILE A 36 -19.80 -18.86 -24.55
N ASN A 37 -21.11 -18.60 -24.60
CA ASN A 37 -21.68 -17.27 -24.42
C ASN A 37 -21.86 -17.00 -22.93
N ALA A 38 -20.77 -17.16 -22.18
CA ALA A 38 -20.75 -16.79 -20.77
C ALA A 38 -20.19 -15.38 -20.68
N ALA A 39 -21.02 -14.35 -20.83
CA ALA A 39 -20.66 -13.05 -20.29
C ALA A 39 -20.26 -13.25 -18.81
N PRO A 40 -19.16 -12.70 -18.26
CA PRO A 40 -17.94 -12.08 -18.82
C PRO A 40 -16.68 -12.97 -19.02
N ALA A 41 -16.62 -13.79 -20.08
CA ALA A 41 -15.34 -14.33 -20.59
C ALA A 41 -14.71 -13.33 -21.56
N TYR A 42 -13.41 -13.07 -21.42
CA TYR A 42 -12.72 -12.27 -22.43
C TYR A 42 -12.58 -13.10 -23.70
N VAL A 43 -13.36 -12.75 -24.71
CA VAL A 43 -13.32 -13.42 -26.02
C VAL A 43 -12.16 -12.83 -26.81
N ILE A 44 -11.21 -13.66 -27.21
CA ILE A 44 -10.12 -13.24 -28.07
C ILE A 44 -10.66 -13.15 -29.49
N ALA A 45 -10.70 -11.95 -30.06
CA ALA A 45 -11.28 -11.66 -31.37
C ALA A 45 -10.72 -12.57 -32.48
N THR A 46 -9.43 -12.92 -32.38
CA THR A 46 -8.77 -13.90 -33.25
C THR A 46 -8.10 -14.95 -32.37
N PRO A 47 -8.58 -16.21 -32.37
CA PRO A 47 -7.95 -17.28 -31.60
C PRO A 47 -6.45 -17.36 -31.89
N ALA A 48 -5.65 -17.49 -30.82
CA ALA A 48 -4.20 -17.42 -30.90
C ALA A 48 -3.56 -18.59 -30.14
N ASN A 49 -2.32 -18.91 -30.50
CA ASN A 49 -1.55 -19.94 -29.79
C ASN A 49 -1.14 -19.47 -28.39
N THR A 50 -1.11 -18.16 -28.15
CA THR A 50 -0.77 -17.57 -26.86
C THR A 50 -1.84 -16.58 -26.42
N ALA A 51 -2.17 -16.56 -25.13
CA ALA A 51 -3.01 -15.52 -24.54
C ALA A 51 -2.27 -14.82 -23.41
N ALA A 52 -2.23 -13.49 -23.46
CA ALA A 52 -1.73 -12.65 -22.38
C ALA A 52 -2.92 -12.24 -21.50
N VAL A 53 -2.88 -12.65 -20.24
CA VAL A 53 -3.93 -12.43 -19.25
C VAL A 53 -3.41 -11.42 -18.23
N PRO A 54 -3.93 -10.18 -18.22
CA PRO A 54 -3.58 -9.23 -17.19
C PRO A 54 -4.29 -9.61 -15.88
N VAL A 55 -3.55 -9.64 -14.78
CA VAL A 55 -4.09 -9.81 -13.43
C VAL A 55 -3.76 -8.56 -12.64
N LYS A 56 -4.81 -7.86 -12.17
CA LYS A 56 -4.68 -6.59 -11.48
C LYS A 56 -4.55 -6.74 -9.96
N LYS A 57 -3.89 -5.77 -9.35
CA LYS A 57 -3.95 -5.49 -7.93
C LYS A 57 -4.19 -4.00 -7.77
N ASP A 58 -5.04 -3.66 -6.83
CA ASP A 58 -5.36 -2.30 -6.45
C ASP A 58 -5.02 -2.06 -4.98
N ILE A 59 -4.67 -0.82 -4.65
CA ILE A 59 -4.47 -0.38 -3.27
C ILE A 59 -5.25 0.92 -3.10
N VAL A 60 -6.15 0.96 -2.12
CA VAL A 60 -6.91 2.17 -1.79
C VAL A 60 -6.06 3.06 -0.88
N LEU A 61 -5.98 4.34 -1.21
CA LEU A 61 -5.09 5.27 -0.52
C LEU A 61 -5.83 6.13 0.50
N PHE A 62 -5.22 6.31 1.66
CA PHE A 62 -5.72 7.16 2.73
C PHE A 62 -4.65 8.12 3.26
N ASN A 63 -5.07 9.34 3.53
CA ASN A 63 -4.26 10.32 4.24
C ASN A 63 -5.10 11.08 5.26
N VAL A 64 -4.50 11.53 6.36
CA VAL A 64 -5.21 12.21 7.48
C VAL A 64 -6.10 13.37 7.04
N ASP A 65 -5.65 14.16 6.07
CA ASP A 65 -6.35 15.34 5.56
C ASP A 65 -6.87 15.18 4.13
N GLY A 66 -6.66 14.00 3.50
CA GLY A 66 -7.04 13.74 2.11
C GLY A 66 -6.09 14.36 1.07
N SER A 67 -4.95 14.90 1.50
CA SER A 67 -3.89 15.35 0.58
C SER A 67 -3.40 14.19 -0.28
N SER A 68 -2.96 14.50 -1.50
CA SER A 68 -2.40 13.49 -2.40
C SER A 68 -1.08 12.95 -1.87
N ILE A 69 -0.83 11.65 -2.01
CA ILE A 69 0.37 10.97 -1.49
C ILE A 69 1.05 10.14 -2.58
N LEU A 70 2.27 9.69 -2.33
CA LEU A 70 2.98 8.77 -3.21
C LEU A 70 2.47 7.34 -3.00
N SER A 71 2.63 6.49 -4.01
CA SER A 71 2.24 5.08 -3.91
C SER A 71 3.10 4.35 -2.88
N PRO A 72 2.57 3.33 -2.18
CA PRO A 72 3.38 2.49 -1.31
C PRO A 72 4.45 1.75 -2.11
N ASN A 73 5.63 1.55 -1.53
CA ASN A 73 6.63 0.69 -2.13
C ASN A 73 6.47 -0.75 -1.64
N ILE A 74 5.87 -1.59 -2.48
CA ILE A 74 5.60 -2.99 -2.18
C ILE A 74 5.66 -3.84 -3.43
N THR A 75 6.24 -5.03 -3.29
CA THR A 75 6.13 -6.11 -4.29
C THR A 75 5.23 -7.20 -3.74
N TYR A 76 4.05 -7.35 -4.35
CA TYR A 76 3.19 -8.50 -4.15
C TYR A 76 3.77 -9.68 -4.92
N SER A 77 3.85 -10.83 -4.26
CA SER A 77 4.36 -12.08 -4.83
C SER A 77 3.23 -13.07 -5.01
N TYR A 78 3.19 -13.73 -6.17
CA TYR A 78 2.13 -14.66 -6.53
C TYR A 78 2.71 -15.98 -7.02
N GLU A 79 2.00 -17.07 -6.75
CA GLU A 79 2.28 -18.40 -7.28
C GLU A 79 1.14 -18.86 -8.19
N VAL A 80 1.47 -19.24 -9.43
CA VAL A 80 0.56 -19.88 -10.37
C VAL A 80 0.83 -21.38 -10.36
N THR A 81 -0.22 -22.16 -10.12
CA THR A 81 -0.17 -23.63 -10.06
C THR A 81 -1.33 -24.25 -10.85
N PRO A 82 -1.22 -25.50 -11.32
CA PRO A 82 -2.39 -26.24 -11.79
C PRO A 82 -3.42 -26.39 -10.65
N ALA A 83 -4.69 -26.09 -10.92
CA ALA A 83 -5.74 -26.37 -9.93
C ALA A 83 -5.91 -27.90 -9.74
N ALA A 84 -6.06 -28.35 -8.50
CA ALA A 84 -6.24 -29.75 -8.15
C ALA A 84 -7.68 -30.24 -8.42
N VAL A 85 -8.11 -30.17 -9.68
CA VAL A 85 -9.42 -30.69 -10.09
C VAL A 85 -9.46 -32.22 -10.00
N SER A 86 -10.52 -32.73 -9.38
CA SER A 86 -10.72 -34.12 -9.02
C SER A 86 -11.09 -34.95 -10.23
N ALA A 87 -10.37 -36.05 -10.46
CA ALA A 87 -10.71 -37.00 -11.52
C ALA A 87 -12.01 -37.78 -11.22
N THR A 88 -12.42 -37.88 -9.95
CA THR A 88 -13.60 -38.65 -9.51
C THR A 88 -14.85 -37.80 -9.36
N SER A 89 -14.69 -36.48 -9.24
CA SER A 89 -15.76 -35.49 -9.21
C SER A 89 -15.27 -34.23 -9.91
N PRO A 90 -15.16 -34.25 -11.26
CA PRO A 90 -14.54 -33.16 -11.97
C PRO A 90 -15.35 -31.88 -11.83
N ALA A 91 -14.66 -30.77 -11.64
CA ALA A 91 -15.27 -29.45 -11.81
C ALA A 91 -15.82 -29.35 -13.24
N THR A 92 -17.02 -28.80 -13.35
CA THR A 92 -17.68 -28.60 -14.64
C THR A 92 -18.10 -27.16 -14.81
N ILE A 93 -18.05 -26.70 -16.05
CA ILE A 93 -18.67 -25.45 -16.47
C ILE A 93 -19.95 -25.79 -17.22
N THR A 94 -21.08 -25.28 -16.72
CA THR A 94 -22.37 -25.43 -17.39
C THR A 94 -22.78 -24.11 -18.03
N THR A 95 -23.12 -24.15 -19.31
CA THR A 95 -23.52 -23.00 -20.12
C THR A 95 -24.61 -23.41 -21.13
N TYR A 96 -25.06 -22.49 -21.99
CA TYR A 96 -26.07 -22.74 -23.00
C TYR A 96 -25.63 -22.13 -24.34
N ALA A 97 -26.15 -22.66 -25.44
CA ALA A 97 -25.90 -22.09 -26.76
C ALA A 97 -26.47 -20.65 -26.83
N PRO A 98 -25.81 -19.70 -27.55
CA PRO A 98 -26.32 -18.34 -27.72
C PRO A 98 -27.81 -18.27 -28.13
N GLU A 99 -28.22 -19.15 -29.03
CA GLU A 99 -29.58 -19.27 -29.54
C GLU A 99 -30.58 -19.82 -28.52
N ASP A 100 -30.11 -20.55 -27.51
CA ASP A 100 -30.90 -21.13 -26.44
C ASP A 100 -31.07 -20.17 -25.25
N LEU A 101 -30.42 -19.01 -25.31
CA LEU A 101 -30.57 -17.94 -24.33
C LEU A 101 -31.65 -16.95 -24.77
N GLU A 102 -32.34 -16.38 -23.80
CA GLU A 102 -33.24 -15.24 -23.98
C GLU A 102 -32.45 -14.02 -24.49
N SER A 103 -33.16 -12.94 -24.85
CA SER A 103 -32.55 -11.71 -25.37
C SER A 103 -31.58 -11.02 -24.40
N ASP A 104 -31.58 -11.41 -23.12
CA ASP A 104 -30.62 -10.95 -22.12
C ASP A 104 -29.27 -11.66 -22.20
N GLY A 105 -29.15 -12.71 -23.02
CA GLY A 105 -27.94 -13.51 -23.19
C GLY A 105 -27.51 -14.26 -21.93
N LYS A 106 -28.42 -14.44 -20.96
CA LYS A 106 -28.12 -15.01 -19.63
C LYS A 106 -29.16 -16.02 -19.17
N THR A 107 -30.44 -15.80 -19.52
CA THR A 107 -31.53 -16.67 -19.10
C THR A 107 -31.74 -17.79 -20.12
N PRO A 108 -31.70 -19.07 -19.74
CA PRO A 108 -32.01 -20.16 -20.66
C PRO A 108 -33.50 -20.15 -21.04
N LYS A 109 -33.79 -20.31 -22.33
CA LYS A 109 -35.16 -20.51 -22.83
C LYS A 109 -35.75 -21.79 -22.24
N THR A 110 -37.09 -21.83 -22.15
CA THR A 110 -37.78 -23.06 -21.74
C THR A 110 -37.41 -24.22 -22.67
N GLY A 111 -36.84 -25.29 -22.12
CA GLY A 111 -36.39 -26.46 -22.88
C GLY A 111 -34.96 -26.38 -23.43
N ALA A 112 -34.20 -25.32 -23.13
CA ALA A 112 -32.79 -25.19 -23.46
C ALA A 112 -31.97 -26.36 -22.89
N VAL A 113 -31.04 -26.88 -23.69
CA VAL A 113 -30.18 -28.00 -23.29
C VAL A 113 -28.85 -27.45 -22.75
N PRO A 114 -28.46 -27.77 -21.51
CA PRO A 114 -27.19 -27.31 -20.97
C PRO A 114 -26.01 -27.98 -21.68
N ILE A 115 -25.00 -27.17 -21.96
CA ILE A 115 -23.67 -27.58 -22.42
C ILE A 115 -22.78 -27.67 -21.18
N THR A 116 -22.34 -28.88 -20.85
CA THR A 116 -21.42 -29.11 -19.73
C THR A 116 -20.02 -29.42 -20.25
N VAL A 117 -19.03 -28.66 -19.79
CA VAL A 117 -17.62 -28.84 -20.12
C VAL A 117 -16.86 -29.25 -18.87
N THR A 118 -16.13 -30.34 -18.94
CA THR A 118 -15.22 -30.79 -17.87
C THR A 118 -14.00 -29.86 -17.80
N VAL A 119 -13.72 -29.34 -16.61
CA VAL A 119 -12.52 -28.55 -16.32
C VAL A 119 -11.34 -29.49 -16.08
N LYS A 120 -10.20 -29.18 -16.68
CA LYS A 120 -8.94 -29.92 -16.56
C LYS A 120 -7.94 -29.12 -15.70
N PRO A 121 -7.00 -29.79 -15.01
CA PRO A 121 -5.88 -29.09 -14.39
C PRO A 121 -5.08 -28.35 -15.46
N GLY A 122 -4.61 -27.14 -15.13
CA GLY A 122 -3.69 -26.39 -15.98
C GLY A 122 -2.38 -27.13 -16.25
N VAL A 123 -1.72 -26.79 -17.37
CA VAL A 123 -0.39 -27.33 -17.70
C VAL A 123 0.64 -26.26 -17.37
N ILE A 124 1.37 -26.40 -16.26
CA ILE A 124 2.24 -25.33 -15.77
C ILE A 124 3.40 -24.99 -16.73
N ALA A 125 3.86 -25.96 -17.52
CA ALA A 125 4.85 -25.74 -18.58
C ALA A 125 4.37 -24.72 -19.63
N ALA A 126 3.05 -24.61 -19.82
CA ALA A 126 2.41 -23.66 -20.73
C ALA A 126 2.35 -22.22 -20.20
N VAL A 127 2.67 -22.00 -18.92
CA VAL A 127 2.54 -20.70 -18.29
C VAL A 127 3.90 -20.02 -18.22
N THR A 128 3.92 -18.73 -18.53
CA THR A 128 5.01 -17.79 -18.24
C THR A 128 4.44 -16.52 -17.64
N THR A 129 5.20 -15.88 -16.77
CA THR A 129 4.76 -14.77 -15.93
C THR A 129 5.77 -13.63 -15.99
N THR A 130 5.34 -12.44 -15.60
CA THR A 130 6.21 -11.28 -15.38
C THR A 130 6.58 -11.17 -13.90
N GLY A 131 7.82 -10.77 -13.58
CA GLY A 131 8.15 -10.16 -12.29
C GLY A 131 8.93 -10.99 -11.26
N ASP A 132 9.06 -12.32 -11.42
CA ASP A 132 10.03 -13.12 -10.64
C ASP A 132 10.39 -14.44 -11.36
N ASN A 133 11.61 -14.93 -11.20
CA ASN A 133 12.22 -15.97 -12.04
C ASN A 133 12.59 -17.28 -11.32
N THR A 134 12.20 -17.49 -10.06
CA THR A 134 12.45 -18.78 -9.36
C THR A 134 11.39 -19.86 -9.66
N SER A 135 11.02 -19.96 -10.93
CA SER A 135 10.06 -20.95 -11.45
C SER A 135 10.55 -22.40 -11.31
N THR A 136 9.64 -23.32 -10.96
CA THR A 136 9.92 -24.77 -10.85
C THR A 136 9.11 -25.58 -11.87
N ALA A 137 9.22 -26.92 -11.86
CA ALA A 137 8.38 -27.75 -12.71
C ALA A 137 6.88 -27.75 -12.33
N SER A 138 6.52 -27.20 -11.17
CA SER A 138 5.15 -27.26 -10.62
C SER A 138 4.56 -25.90 -10.27
N VAL A 139 5.39 -24.85 -10.24
CA VAL A 139 4.99 -23.49 -9.86
C VAL A 139 5.61 -22.49 -10.83
N ARG A 140 4.85 -21.45 -11.17
CA ARG A 140 5.36 -20.22 -11.81
C ARG A 140 5.12 -19.06 -10.86
N GLU A 141 6.18 -18.34 -10.54
CA GLU A 141 6.06 -17.15 -9.70
C GLU A 141 5.80 -15.93 -10.55
N ALA A 142 5.06 -14.98 -9.99
CA ALA A 142 4.81 -13.69 -10.61
C ALA A 142 4.85 -12.61 -9.54
N SER A 143 5.02 -11.37 -9.96
CA SER A 143 4.95 -10.26 -9.02
C SER A 143 4.24 -9.05 -9.60
N ILE A 144 3.65 -8.26 -8.70
CA ILE A 144 3.11 -6.93 -8.99
C ILE A 144 3.79 -5.97 -8.04
N THR A 145 4.52 -5.01 -8.59
CA THR A 145 5.21 -3.98 -7.80
C THR A 145 4.48 -2.64 -7.91
N PHE A 146 4.50 -1.91 -6.80
CA PHE A 146 4.08 -0.52 -6.67
C PHE A 146 5.28 0.30 -6.15
N GLY A 147 5.38 1.57 -6.55
CA GLY A 147 6.38 2.49 -6.01
C GLY A 147 7.82 2.23 -6.46
N ASP A 148 8.07 1.34 -7.44
CA ASP A 148 9.42 1.15 -7.99
C ASP A 148 9.77 2.20 -9.06
N ALA A 149 11.08 2.33 -9.35
CA ALA A 149 11.57 3.24 -10.39
C ALA A 149 11.17 2.83 -11.83
N ASN A 150 10.60 1.63 -11.99
CA ASN A 150 10.18 1.04 -13.25
C ASN A 150 8.65 1.05 -13.42
N ASP A 151 7.89 1.70 -12.54
CA ASP A 151 6.46 1.90 -12.68
C ASP A 151 6.24 2.65 -14.00
N THR A 152 5.89 1.88 -15.03
CA THR A 152 5.87 2.34 -16.43
C THR A 152 4.86 3.46 -16.68
N ASN A 153 4.10 3.86 -15.66
CA ASN A 153 3.25 5.03 -15.73
C ASN A 153 4.03 6.36 -15.60
N THR A 154 5.26 6.39 -15.07
CA THR A 154 6.23 7.50 -15.27
C THR A 154 7.58 7.16 -14.66
N ASN A 155 8.64 7.43 -15.42
CA ASN A 155 10.01 7.46 -14.91
C ASN A 155 10.11 8.46 -13.73
N ASN A 156 10.49 7.96 -12.54
CA ASN A 156 10.48 8.57 -11.19
C ASN A 156 9.12 8.53 -10.46
N ASN A 157 9.12 7.92 -9.27
CA ASN A 157 8.07 7.90 -8.24
C ASN A 157 7.75 9.31 -7.69
N THR A 158 7.29 10.22 -8.55
CA THR A 158 6.93 11.61 -8.20
C THR A 158 5.45 11.91 -8.39
N ILE A 159 4.67 10.94 -8.87
CA ILE A 159 3.23 11.09 -9.04
C ILE A 159 2.54 10.95 -7.70
N LYS A 160 1.85 12.02 -7.31
CA LYS A 160 0.95 12.00 -6.16
C LYS A 160 -0.44 11.57 -6.62
N HIS A 161 -1.04 10.68 -5.86
CA HIS A 161 -2.36 10.13 -6.10
C HIS A 161 -3.36 10.73 -5.10
N PRO A 162 -4.59 11.05 -5.53
CA PRO A 162 -5.63 11.50 -4.61
C PRO A 162 -5.94 10.43 -3.56
N THR A 163 -6.31 10.85 -2.36
CA THR A 163 -6.55 9.94 -1.23
C THR A 163 -7.93 10.14 -0.62
N ASN A 164 -8.36 9.14 0.14
CA ASN A 164 -9.48 9.25 1.05
C ASN A 164 -9.02 9.87 2.37
N ARG A 165 -9.89 10.64 3.03
CA ARG A 165 -9.59 11.13 4.39
C ARG A 165 -9.70 10.00 5.40
N GLU A 166 -8.83 9.99 6.41
CA GLU A 166 -8.88 8.98 7.47
C GLU A 166 -10.17 9.02 8.31
N ASP A 167 -10.75 10.20 8.50
CA ASP A 167 -12.02 10.40 9.22
C ASP A 167 -13.26 10.19 8.34
N ALA A 168 -13.09 9.87 7.06
CA ALA A 168 -14.22 9.67 6.16
C ALA A 168 -15.00 8.40 6.52
N THR A 169 -16.32 8.52 6.56
CA THR A 169 -17.24 7.39 6.75
C THR A 169 -17.44 6.59 5.46
N THR A 170 -17.19 7.21 4.31
CA THR A 170 -17.23 6.60 2.98
C THR A 170 -15.87 6.74 2.27
N VAL A 171 -15.55 5.73 1.46
CA VAL A 171 -14.29 5.57 0.74
C VAL A 171 -14.60 5.67 -0.73
N THR A 172 -13.94 6.58 -1.44
CA THR A 172 -14.03 6.71 -2.89
C THR A 172 -13.06 5.72 -3.54
N LEU A 173 -13.60 4.73 -4.27
CA LEU A 173 -12.81 3.65 -4.89
C LEU A 173 -11.96 4.12 -6.07
N SER A 174 -12.20 5.32 -6.62
CA SER A 174 -11.30 5.93 -7.62
C SER A 174 -10.00 6.44 -7.02
N ASN A 175 -9.92 6.62 -5.69
CA ASN A 175 -8.72 7.01 -4.96
C ASN A 175 -7.88 5.77 -4.65
N LYS A 176 -7.54 5.03 -5.71
CA LYS A 176 -6.74 3.82 -5.68
C LYS A 176 -5.59 3.93 -6.67
N VAL A 177 -4.56 3.14 -6.44
CA VAL A 177 -3.52 2.85 -7.42
C VAL A 177 -3.70 1.42 -7.91
N SER A 178 -3.44 1.21 -9.20
CA SER A 178 -3.65 -0.07 -9.88
C SER A 178 -2.37 -0.46 -10.59
N SER A 179 -1.92 -1.68 -10.37
CA SER A 179 -0.82 -2.29 -11.12
C SER A 179 -1.25 -3.68 -11.59
N SER A 180 -0.50 -4.27 -12.52
CA SER A 180 -0.87 -5.56 -13.09
C SER A 180 0.33 -6.40 -13.49
N MET A 181 0.23 -7.70 -13.26
CA MET A 181 1.11 -8.69 -13.87
C MET A 181 0.47 -9.25 -15.12
N THR A 182 1.29 -9.86 -15.99
CA THR A 182 0.79 -10.62 -17.14
C THR A 182 1.11 -12.10 -16.98
N ILE A 183 0.07 -12.93 -17.03
CA ILE A 183 0.18 -14.38 -17.17
C ILE A 183 0.00 -14.72 -18.64
N THR A 184 1.02 -15.27 -19.27
CA THR A 184 0.93 -15.76 -20.65
C THR A 184 0.75 -17.27 -20.64
N VAL A 185 -0.25 -17.75 -21.38
CA VAL A 185 -0.52 -19.18 -21.56
C VAL A 185 -0.31 -19.56 -23.02
N ASP A 186 0.49 -20.59 -23.27
CA ASP A 186 0.83 -21.13 -24.59
C ASP A 186 0.10 -22.45 -24.86
N ALA A 187 -0.86 -22.41 -25.77
CA ALA A 187 -1.67 -23.54 -26.19
C ALA A 187 -0.86 -24.69 -26.80
N ASN A 188 0.28 -24.40 -27.43
CA ASN A 188 1.14 -25.44 -28.00
C ASN A 188 1.75 -26.30 -26.89
N LYS A 189 2.16 -25.68 -25.80
CA LYS A 189 2.68 -26.36 -24.60
C LYS A 189 1.60 -27.09 -23.80
N ILE A 190 0.32 -26.75 -24.01
CA ILE A 190 -0.79 -27.57 -23.51
C ILE A 190 -0.93 -28.82 -24.37
N TYR A 191 -1.00 -28.65 -25.70
CA TYR A 191 -1.20 -29.73 -26.67
C TYR A 191 -0.07 -30.77 -26.64
N ASP A 192 1.18 -30.28 -26.61
CA ASP A 192 2.42 -31.03 -26.47
C ASP A 192 3.23 -30.46 -25.28
N PRO A 193 3.20 -31.10 -24.10
CA PRO A 193 3.95 -30.63 -22.93
C PRO A 193 5.47 -30.54 -23.14
N ASP A 194 6.01 -31.29 -24.10
CA ASP A 194 7.44 -31.27 -24.41
C ASP A 194 7.82 -30.17 -25.42
N TYR A 195 6.84 -29.41 -25.94
CA TYR A 195 6.98 -28.37 -26.95
C TYR A 195 8.17 -27.41 -26.67
N GLY A 196 9.10 -27.30 -27.63
CA GLY A 196 10.37 -26.58 -27.50
C GLY A 196 11.62 -27.44 -27.26
N THR A 197 11.51 -28.74 -26.98
CA THR A 197 12.63 -29.70 -26.90
C THR A 197 12.87 -30.45 -28.22
N THR A 198 14.11 -30.79 -28.57
CA THR A 198 14.39 -31.49 -29.84
C THR A 198 13.79 -32.90 -29.84
N GLY A 199 12.82 -33.17 -30.73
CA GLY A 199 12.27 -34.52 -30.97
C GLY A 199 10.77 -34.74 -30.67
N HIS A 200 9.93 -33.71 -30.80
CA HIS A 200 8.48 -33.77 -30.55
C HIS A 200 7.77 -34.99 -31.16
N THR A 201 6.89 -35.60 -30.37
CA THR A 201 5.98 -36.65 -30.86
C THR A 201 4.65 -36.01 -31.26
N THR A 202 4.05 -36.45 -32.36
CA THR A 202 2.71 -36.01 -32.82
C THR A 202 1.57 -36.57 -31.96
N THR A 203 1.86 -37.00 -30.73
CA THR A 203 0.88 -37.65 -29.87
C THR A 203 0.14 -36.58 -29.10
N GLN A 204 -1.16 -36.46 -29.37
CA GLN A 204 -2.03 -35.58 -28.61
C GLN A 204 -2.10 -36.04 -27.15
N VAL A 205 -1.40 -35.35 -26.26
CA VAL A 205 -1.45 -35.62 -24.81
C VAL A 205 -2.70 -34.98 -24.20
N ASN A 206 -3.05 -33.78 -24.65
CA ASN A 206 -4.17 -33.00 -24.12
C ASN A 206 -5.04 -32.43 -25.25
N GLY A 207 -6.36 -32.69 -25.19
CA GLY A 207 -7.33 -32.18 -26.17
C GLY A 207 -7.99 -30.85 -25.81
N PRO A 208 -8.88 -30.31 -26.65
CA PRO A 208 -9.60 -29.07 -26.36
C PRO A 208 -10.37 -29.17 -25.04
N GLY A 209 -10.68 -28.02 -24.46
CA GLY A 209 -11.36 -27.92 -23.17
C GLY A 209 -10.96 -26.68 -22.38
N VAL A 210 -11.32 -26.69 -21.10
CA VAL A 210 -10.99 -25.61 -20.16
C VAL A 210 -9.87 -26.08 -19.24
N TYR A 211 -8.81 -25.27 -19.15
CA TYR A 211 -7.65 -25.52 -18.32
C TYR A 211 -7.63 -24.50 -17.18
N ARG A 212 -7.73 -24.97 -15.93
CA ARG A 212 -7.79 -24.12 -14.75
C ARG A 212 -6.45 -24.02 -14.03
N TYR A 213 -6.03 -22.80 -13.77
CA TYR A 213 -4.88 -22.47 -12.95
C TYR A 213 -5.34 -21.80 -11.66
N LYS A 214 -4.70 -22.11 -10.54
CA LYS A 214 -4.84 -21.41 -9.27
C LYS A 214 -3.73 -20.36 -9.17
N ILE A 215 -4.09 -19.13 -8.86
CA ILE A 215 -3.16 -18.03 -8.63
C ILE A 215 -3.29 -17.65 -7.16
N GLU A 216 -2.21 -17.79 -6.41
CA GLU A 216 -2.16 -17.56 -4.97
C GLU A 216 -1.33 -16.31 -4.66
N ASP A 217 -1.86 -15.38 -3.86
CA ASP A 217 -1.07 -14.31 -3.25
C ASP A 217 -0.28 -14.87 -2.06
N VAL A 218 1.04 -14.94 -2.21
CA VAL A 218 1.99 -15.46 -1.21
C VAL A 218 2.74 -14.34 -0.49
N THR A 219 2.32 -13.08 -0.66
CA THR A 219 2.92 -11.92 0.01
C THR A 219 2.80 -12.06 1.52
N THR A 220 3.94 -11.95 2.22
CA THR A 220 3.98 -12.18 3.66
C THR A 220 3.39 -11.02 4.46
N ALA A 221 2.82 -11.31 5.64
CA ALA A 221 2.36 -10.29 6.58
C ALA A 221 3.48 -9.30 6.97
N ALA A 222 4.72 -9.78 7.05
CA ALA A 222 5.88 -8.94 7.34
C ALA A 222 6.14 -7.93 6.21
N THR A 223 6.06 -8.36 4.94
CA THR A 223 6.19 -7.48 3.77
C THR A 223 5.09 -6.41 3.75
N LEU A 224 3.83 -6.80 4.00
CA LEU A 224 2.71 -5.86 4.03
C LEU A 224 2.85 -4.83 5.15
N THR A 225 3.19 -5.28 6.36
CA THR A 225 3.40 -4.42 7.52
C THR A 225 4.57 -3.45 7.32
N ALA A 226 5.65 -3.93 6.71
CA ALA A 226 6.83 -3.13 6.37
C ALA A 226 6.49 -1.98 5.41
N SER A 227 5.65 -2.25 4.40
CA SER A 227 5.20 -1.27 3.41
C SER A 227 3.95 -0.47 3.84
N GLY A 228 3.52 -0.57 5.11
CA GLY A 228 2.36 0.16 5.62
C GLY A 228 1.01 -0.26 5.02
N ILE A 229 0.93 -1.44 4.41
CA ILE A 229 -0.31 -1.98 3.84
C ILE A 229 -1.14 -2.63 4.95
N ASP A 230 -2.35 -2.12 5.13
CA ASP A 230 -3.35 -2.75 5.98
C ASP A 230 -4.26 -3.66 5.15
N ARG A 231 -4.31 -4.92 5.59
CA ARG A 231 -5.22 -5.94 5.07
C ARG A 231 -6.31 -6.14 6.12
N LYS A 232 -7.36 -5.32 6.05
CA LYS A 232 -8.58 -5.34 6.89
C LYS A 232 -9.79 -5.30 5.96
N TYR A 233 -10.93 -5.96 6.15
CA TYR A 233 -11.44 -6.76 7.28
C TYR A 233 -12.69 -7.54 6.80
N LYS A 234 -12.77 -8.84 7.14
CA LYS A 234 -13.94 -9.42 7.83
C LYS A 234 -13.50 -10.66 8.61
N ASP A 235 -13.21 -10.43 9.90
CA ASP A 235 -13.22 -11.35 11.04
C ASP A 235 -12.43 -12.68 11.04
N THR A 236 -11.75 -13.10 9.98
CA THR A 236 -10.80 -14.23 10.04
C THR A 236 -9.78 -14.14 8.90
N GLU A 237 -8.56 -14.66 9.09
CA GLU A 237 -7.56 -14.91 8.02
C GLU A 237 -8.13 -15.69 6.82
N ALA A 238 -9.32 -16.28 6.95
CA ALA A 238 -10.01 -17.07 5.94
C ALA A 238 -10.63 -16.27 4.77
N ASN A 239 -10.71 -14.93 4.84
CA ASN A 239 -11.53 -14.13 3.91
C ASN A 239 -10.75 -13.17 2.99
N HIS A 240 -9.42 -13.15 3.00
CA HIS A 240 -8.70 -12.50 1.91
C HIS A 240 -8.87 -13.30 0.63
N ASP A 241 -8.94 -12.62 -0.52
CA ASP A 241 -8.89 -13.22 -1.85
C ASP A 241 -7.50 -13.81 -2.13
N LYS A 242 -7.05 -14.69 -1.24
CA LYS A 242 -5.76 -15.35 -1.33
C LYS A 242 -5.64 -16.13 -2.63
N TYR A 243 -6.78 -16.56 -3.19
CA TYR A 243 -6.85 -17.34 -4.40
C TYR A 243 -7.79 -16.70 -5.42
N ILE A 244 -7.32 -16.66 -6.66
CA ILE A 244 -8.17 -16.49 -7.83
C ILE A 244 -7.88 -17.63 -8.82
N TYR A 245 -8.87 -18.01 -9.62
CA TYR A 245 -8.69 -19.01 -10.67
C TYR A 245 -8.68 -18.37 -12.05
N LEU A 246 -7.82 -18.89 -12.90
CA LEU A 246 -7.78 -18.58 -14.33
C LEU A 246 -8.24 -19.79 -15.13
N ASP A 247 -9.39 -19.65 -15.78
CA ASP A 247 -9.90 -20.62 -16.75
C ASP A 247 -9.49 -20.22 -18.16
N VAL A 248 -8.72 -21.07 -18.85
CA VAL A 248 -8.29 -20.87 -20.23
C VAL A 248 -9.04 -21.80 -21.17
N TYR A 249 -9.71 -21.22 -22.16
CA TYR A 249 -10.59 -21.93 -23.08
C TYR A 249 -9.86 -22.22 -24.38
N THR A 250 -9.72 -23.50 -24.68
CA THR A 250 -8.98 -23.98 -25.86
C THR A 250 -9.88 -24.74 -26.82
N LYS A 251 -9.59 -24.59 -28.11
CA LYS A 251 -10.18 -25.39 -29.19
C LYS A 251 -9.08 -25.83 -30.15
N TYR A 252 -9.37 -26.77 -31.03
CA TYR A 252 -8.44 -27.07 -32.11
C TYR A 252 -8.24 -25.85 -33.01
N ASN A 253 -7.01 -25.70 -33.52
CA ASN A 253 -6.76 -24.82 -34.64
C ASN A 253 -7.48 -25.34 -35.91
N ALA A 254 -7.46 -24.56 -36.99
CA ALA A 254 -8.14 -24.91 -38.23
C ALA A 254 -7.67 -26.25 -38.84
N ASN A 255 -6.40 -26.59 -38.66
CA ASN A 255 -5.78 -27.79 -39.19
C ASN A 255 -5.98 -29.04 -38.31
N LYS A 256 -6.51 -28.86 -37.08
CA LYS A 256 -6.67 -29.89 -36.05
C LYS A 256 -5.36 -30.56 -35.61
N ASP A 257 -4.23 -29.88 -35.80
CA ASP A 257 -2.88 -30.33 -35.42
C ASP A 257 -2.30 -29.57 -34.22
N GLY A 258 -3.12 -28.73 -33.57
CA GLY A 258 -2.74 -28.00 -32.37
C GLY A 258 -3.95 -27.35 -31.70
N LEU A 259 -3.70 -26.66 -30.58
CA LEU A 259 -4.71 -25.90 -29.86
C LEU A 259 -4.53 -24.40 -30.09
N VAL A 260 -5.65 -23.67 -30.09
CA VAL A 260 -5.70 -22.21 -29.98
C VAL A 260 -6.55 -21.83 -28.78
N ILE A 261 -6.19 -20.74 -28.13
CA ILE A 261 -6.97 -20.13 -27.06
C ILE A 261 -7.98 -19.18 -27.71
N TYR A 262 -9.25 -19.33 -27.34
CA TYR A 262 -10.34 -18.48 -27.83
C TYR A 262 -10.98 -17.62 -26.74
N GLY A 263 -10.63 -17.86 -25.47
CA GLY A 263 -11.02 -16.99 -24.37
C GLY A 263 -10.40 -17.38 -23.04
N TYR A 264 -10.57 -16.50 -22.06
CA TYR A 264 -10.19 -16.77 -20.68
C TYR A 264 -11.14 -16.08 -19.70
N VAL A 265 -11.15 -16.55 -18.45
CA VAL A 265 -11.92 -15.97 -17.36
C VAL A 265 -11.07 -15.98 -16.07
N LEU A 266 -11.06 -14.88 -15.34
CA LEU A 266 -10.61 -14.84 -13.95
C LEU A 266 -11.81 -14.91 -13.00
N LEU A 267 -11.66 -15.68 -11.93
CA LEU A 267 -12.74 -16.05 -11.02
C LEU A 267 -12.27 -15.89 -9.57
N LYS A 268 -13.11 -15.25 -8.75
CA LYS A 268 -12.95 -15.25 -7.29
C LYS A 268 -13.53 -16.55 -6.76
N ASP A 269 -12.78 -17.23 -5.92
CA ASP A 269 -13.31 -18.34 -5.12
C ASP A 269 -13.34 -17.96 -3.65
N VAL A 270 -14.56 -17.88 -3.12
CA VAL A 270 -14.82 -17.58 -1.71
C VAL A 270 -14.68 -18.82 -0.81
N THR A 271 -14.43 -20.00 -1.39
CA THR A 271 -14.41 -21.28 -0.66
C THR A 271 -13.02 -21.93 -0.57
N GLY A 272 -12.05 -21.48 -1.39
CA GLY A 272 -10.71 -22.06 -1.46
C GLY A 272 -10.68 -23.51 -1.96
N ASN A 273 -11.67 -23.91 -2.78
CA ASN A 273 -11.86 -25.25 -3.28
C ASN A 273 -11.58 -25.31 -4.79
N ASP A 274 -10.49 -25.98 -5.16
CA ASP A 274 -10.08 -26.19 -6.56
C ASP A 274 -11.15 -26.90 -7.42
N ASN A 275 -12.12 -27.58 -6.78
CA ASN A 275 -13.20 -28.34 -7.42
C ASN A 275 -14.52 -27.59 -7.60
N VAL A 276 -14.54 -26.26 -7.47
CA VAL A 276 -15.76 -25.47 -7.67
C VAL A 276 -16.23 -25.58 -9.12
N SER A 277 -17.41 -26.19 -9.31
CA SER A 277 -18.15 -26.15 -10.57
C SER A 277 -18.82 -24.80 -10.75
N ILE A 278 -18.85 -24.31 -11.99
CA ILE A 278 -19.42 -23.00 -12.31
C ILE A 278 -20.64 -23.20 -13.19
N GLU A 279 -21.77 -22.69 -12.73
CA GLU A 279 -22.97 -22.59 -13.54
C GLU A 279 -23.16 -21.15 -14.00
N TYR A 280 -23.16 -20.93 -15.31
CA TYR A 280 -23.48 -19.63 -15.88
C TYR A 280 -25.01 -19.51 -16.04
N ASN A 281 -25.71 -19.40 -14.91
CA ASN A 281 -27.15 -19.17 -14.84
C ASN A 281 -27.46 -18.20 -13.69
N LYS A 282 -28.26 -17.17 -13.98
CA LYS A 282 -28.32 -15.89 -13.23
C LYS A 282 -28.92 -15.97 -11.80
N ASP A 283 -29.47 -17.10 -11.36
CA ASP A 283 -30.37 -17.09 -10.20
C ASP A 283 -29.78 -17.53 -8.86
N THR A 284 -28.47 -17.78 -8.76
CA THR A 284 -27.83 -18.05 -7.46
C THR A 284 -26.78 -17.00 -7.13
N GLN A 285 -27.06 -16.17 -6.13
CA GLN A 285 -26.12 -15.28 -5.44
C GLN A 285 -25.04 -16.06 -4.65
N GLY A 286 -24.66 -17.24 -5.11
CA GLY A 286 -23.69 -18.13 -4.50
C GLY A 286 -22.61 -18.49 -5.51
N GLU A 287 -21.44 -17.89 -5.31
CA GLU A 287 -20.13 -18.53 -5.56
C GLU A 287 -19.68 -18.66 -7.04
N THR A 288 -19.35 -17.53 -7.66
CA THR A 288 -18.10 -17.27 -8.42
C THR A 288 -18.23 -15.92 -9.13
N THR A 289 -17.62 -14.88 -8.56
CA THR A 289 -17.63 -13.55 -9.16
C THR A 289 -16.52 -13.47 -10.20
N LYS A 290 -16.84 -13.01 -11.41
CA LYS A 290 -15.81 -12.73 -12.44
C LYS A 290 -15.12 -11.43 -12.10
N ILE A 291 -13.80 -11.44 -12.21
CA ILE A 291 -12.92 -10.37 -11.72
C ILE A 291 -11.84 -10.07 -12.76
N THR A 292 -11.08 -9.01 -12.56
CA THR A 292 -9.87 -8.71 -13.33
C THR A 292 -8.59 -8.80 -12.51
N GLY A 293 -8.72 -9.04 -11.20
CA GLY A 293 -7.61 -9.03 -10.28
C GLY A 293 -7.98 -9.49 -8.89
N PHE A 294 -7.15 -9.16 -7.91
CA PHE A 294 -7.32 -9.55 -6.52
C PHE A 294 -8.29 -8.65 -5.74
N ASP A 295 -8.55 -7.41 -6.19
CA ASP A 295 -9.36 -6.45 -5.45
C ASP A 295 -10.77 -6.34 -6.03
N THR A 296 -11.63 -7.24 -5.58
CA THR A 296 -12.93 -7.49 -6.23
C THR A 296 -13.97 -6.37 -6.02
N GLU A 297 -13.86 -5.59 -4.95
CA GLU A 297 -14.74 -4.43 -4.68
C GLU A 297 -14.51 -3.28 -5.65
N SER A 298 -13.27 -3.08 -6.08
CA SER A 298 -12.89 -1.98 -6.96
C SER A 298 -13.21 -2.27 -8.44
N GLU A 299 -13.64 -3.51 -8.75
CA GLU A 299 -13.82 -4.05 -10.10
C GLU A 299 -15.29 -4.40 -10.45
N ASN A 300 -16.17 -4.62 -9.45
CA ASN A 300 -17.57 -5.02 -9.66
C ASN A 300 -18.49 -3.86 -10.06
N LYS A 301 -18.41 -3.48 -11.33
CA LYS A 301 -19.13 -2.39 -12.00
C LYS A 301 -20.66 -2.51 -12.03
N GLU A 302 -21.26 -3.70 -11.83
CA GLU A 302 -22.72 -3.89 -12.03
C GLU A 302 -23.56 -3.94 -10.73
N THR A 303 -22.96 -4.12 -9.55
CA THR A 303 -23.69 -4.12 -8.27
C THR A 303 -23.49 -2.81 -7.50
N TYR A 304 -22.32 -2.18 -7.63
CA TYR A 304 -22.00 -0.88 -7.05
C TYR A 304 -21.99 0.19 -8.14
N ASN A 305 -23.14 0.81 -8.39
CA ASN A 305 -23.22 2.09 -9.12
C ASN A 305 -22.65 3.27 -8.29
N GLU A 306 -22.07 2.97 -7.13
CA GLU A 306 -21.51 3.95 -6.22
C GLU A 306 -19.99 3.90 -6.36
N GLN A 307 -19.39 5.03 -6.74
CA GLN A 307 -17.93 5.22 -6.68
C GLN A 307 -17.40 5.21 -5.23
N THR A 308 -18.27 4.91 -4.27
CA THR A 308 -18.05 5.01 -2.84
C THR A 308 -18.54 3.76 -2.14
N VAL A 309 -17.81 3.31 -1.12
CA VAL A 309 -18.23 2.25 -0.18
C VAL A 309 -18.15 2.78 1.24
N GLU A 310 -18.94 2.25 2.19
CA GLU A 310 -18.71 2.58 3.60
C GLU A 310 -17.32 2.07 4.02
N LYS A 311 -16.53 2.87 4.74
CA LYS A 311 -15.17 2.51 5.16
C LYS A 311 -15.13 1.20 5.95
N ALA A 312 -16.17 0.93 6.75
CA ALA A 312 -16.32 -0.31 7.52
C ALA A 312 -16.55 -1.56 6.66
N ASN A 313 -16.94 -1.40 5.40
CA ASN A 313 -17.21 -2.49 4.47
C ASN A 313 -16.12 -2.65 3.40
N LEU A 314 -15.05 -1.84 3.44
CA LEU A 314 -13.94 -1.97 2.49
C LEU A 314 -13.20 -3.30 2.70
N THR A 315 -12.95 -4.03 1.61
CA THR A 315 -12.18 -5.30 1.62
C THR A 315 -10.92 -5.27 0.74
N SER A 316 -10.72 -4.23 -0.08
CA SER A 316 -9.45 -3.98 -0.77
C SER A 316 -8.30 -3.69 0.20
N ASP A 317 -7.07 -4.00 -0.21
CA ASP A 317 -5.86 -3.57 0.49
C ASP A 317 -5.83 -2.03 0.61
N ALA A 318 -5.43 -1.53 1.77
CA ALA A 318 -5.38 -0.11 2.08
C ALA A 318 -3.96 0.35 2.44
N TYR A 319 -3.59 1.54 2.00
CA TYR A 319 -2.34 2.20 2.40
C TYR A 319 -2.65 3.49 3.15
N HIS A 320 -2.08 3.62 4.35
CA HIS A 320 -2.37 4.69 5.28
C HIS A 320 -1.12 5.53 5.54
N THR A 321 -1.24 6.84 5.35
CA THR A 321 -0.16 7.79 5.64
C THR A 321 -0.63 8.95 6.50
N TYR A 322 0.35 9.60 7.12
CA TYR A 322 0.15 10.66 8.11
C TYR A 322 0.99 11.88 7.77
N ASN A 323 0.60 13.01 8.35
CA ASN A 323 1.22 14.29 8.10
C ASN A 323 1.67 14.89 9.43
N VAL A 324 2.73 15.70 9.40
CA VAL A 324 3.16 16.51 10.52
C VAL A 324 3.50 17.93 10.08
N GLU A 325 3.01 18.91 10.83
CA GLU A 325 3.35 20.32 10.68
C GLU A 325 4.28 20.74 11.82
N VAL A 326 5.46 21.29 11.49
CA VAL A 326 6.34 21.95 12.47
C VAL A 326 6.30 23.44 12.20
N SER A 327 5.89 24.25 13.17
CA SER A 327 5.74 25.69 13.05
C SER A 327 6.60 26.46 14.04
N LYS A 328 6.93 27.69 13.67
CA LYS A 328 7.69 28.62 14.49
C LYS A 328 6.84 29.79 14.94
N LYS A 329 6.99 30.15 16.22
CA LYS A 329 6.49 31.38 16.81
C LYS A 329 7.60 32.10 17.57
N THR A 330 7.59 33.42 17.49
CA THR A 330 8.47 34.29 18.28
C THR A 330 7.61 35.26 19.08
N ASP A 331 7.90 35.40 20.37
CA ASP A 331 7.10 36.15 21.34
C ASP A 331 7.98 37.03 22.25
N GLY A 332 7.39 38.09 22.81
CA GLY A 332 8.07 39.12 23.59
C GLY A 332 8.38 40.39 22.80
N ASP A 333 8.29 41.55 23.46
CA ASP A 333 8.33 42.87 22.79
C ASP A 333 9.69 43.19 22.15
N LEU A 334 10.76 42.59 22.67
CA LEU A 334 12.11 42.73 22.15
C LEU A 334 12.53 41.61 21.19
N ALA A 335 11.70 40.60 20.98
CA ALA A 335 12.07 39.43 20.20
C ALA A 335 12.10 39.75 18.70
N ASP A 336 13.18 39.36 18.02
CA ASP A 336 13.25 39.51 16.56
C ASP A 336 12.33 38.51 15.85
N THR A 337 11.20 39.01 15.34
CA THR A 337 10.22 38.22 14.59
C THR A 337 10.63 37.91 13.16
N GLN A 338 11.68 38.58 12.63
CA GLN A 338 12.22 38.38 11.29
C GLN A 338 13.45 37.46 11.27
N HIS A 339 13.97 37.10 12.45
CA HIS A 339 15.12 36.21 12.53
C HIS A 339 14.79 34.79 12.05
N ASN A 340 15.66 34.23 11.21
CA ASN A 340 15.51 32.91 10.62
C ASN A 340 16.25 31.87 11.47
N PHE A 341 15.55 31.30 12.46
CA PHE A 341 16.14 30.30 13.36
C PHE A 341 16.43 28.98 12.62
N PRO A 342 17.65 28.41 12.71
CA PRO A 342 17.96 27.11 12.11
C PRO A 342 17.25 25.96 12.81
N PHE A 343 16.59 25.11 12.03
CA PHE A 343 15.94 23.89 12.49
C PHE A 343 16.60 22.65 11.88
N LYS A 344 16.57 21.57 12.64
CA LYS A 344 16.89 20.22 12.20
C LYS A 344 15.71 19.30 12.51
N ILE A 345 15.25 18.58 11.51
CA ILE A 345 14.21 17.55 11.64
C ILE A 345 14.83 16.19 11.34
N GLU A 346 14.62 15.26 12.26
CA GLU A 346 15.04 13.86 12.14
C GLU A 346 13.78 12.99 12.21
N LEU A 347 13.61 12.13 11.21
CA LEU A 347 12.52 11.14 11.18
C LEU A 347 13.11 9.75 11.36
N THR A 348 12.41 8.91 12.13
CA THR A 348 12.75 7.51 12.35
C THR A 348 11.49 6.65 12.25
N ASN A 349 11.56 5.53 11.56
CA ASN A 349 10.49 4.54 11.54
C ASN A 349 10.98 3.24 12.18
N THR A 350 10.17 2.67 13.08
CA THR A 350 10.51 1.43 13.80
C THR A 350 10.32 0.17 12.97
N ASN A 351 9.59 0.24 11.87
CA ASN A 351 9.44 -0.87 10.93
C ASN A 351 10.63 -0.90 9.98
N THR A 352 10.94 -2.09 9.45
CA THR A 352 11.85 -2.20 8.29
C THR A 352 11.13 -1.58 7.11
N VAL A 353 11.33 -0.29 6.88
CA VAL A 353 10.84 0.38 5.69
C VAL A 353 11.71 -0.02 4.52
N THR A 354 11.07 -0.24 3.38
CA THR A 354 11.83 -0.31 2.14
C THR A 354 12.34 1.12 1.88
N SER A 355 13.60 1.33 1.46
CA SER A 355 14.14 2.69 1.27
C SER A 355 13.41 3.57 0.25
N LEU A 356 12.29 3.13 -0.31
CA LEU A 356 11.48 3.88 -1.28
C LEU A 356 10.08 4.19 -0.75
N ASP A 357 9.87 4.09 0.57
CA ASP A 357 8.69 4.70 1.19
C ASP A 357 8.87 6.21 1.11
N ASP A 358 8.30 6.78 0.04
CA ASP A 358 8.50 8.16 -0.36
C ASP A 358 7.45 9.07 0.29
N PHE A 359 7.91 10.22 0.78
CA PHE A 359 7.06 11.30 1.30
C PHE A 359 7.52 12.63 0.70
N TYR A 360 6.79 13.71 0.96
CA TYR A 360 7.23 15.03 0.54
C TYR A 360 7.05 16.06 1.62
N TYR A 361 7.80 17.16 1.52
CA TYR A 361 7.66 18.28 2.41
C TYR A 361 7.56 19.60 1.66
N GLN A 362 6.92 20.58 2.30
CA GLN A 362 6.81 21.94 1.81
C GLN A 362 7.07 22.93 2.94
N ILE A 363 7.98 23.87 2.70
CA ILE A 363 8.25 24.96 3.62
C ILE A 363 7.35 26.14 3.22
N THR A 364 6.66 26.74 4.18
CA THR A 364 5.93 28.00 4.01
C THR A 364 6.72 29.10 4.69
N LYS A 365 7.09 30.11 3.89
CA LYS A 365 7.83 31.31 4.32
C LYS A 365 6.95 32.53 4.16
N ASP A 366 6.72 33.29 5.24
CA ASP A 366 5.89 34.51 5.20
C ASP A 366 4.50 34.29 4.57
N GLY A 367 3.87 33.15 4.89
CA GLY A 367 2.59 32.75 4.30
C GLY A 367 2.64 32.30 2.84
N THR A 368 3.82 32.27 2.23
CA THR A 368 4.05 31.79 0.86
C THR A 368 4.62 30.38 0.87
N ALA A 369 3.89 29.44 0.29
CA ALA A 369 4.34 28.06 0.14
C ALA A 369 5.46 27.96 -0.92
N GLN A 370 6.59 27.35 -0.54
CA GLN A 370 7.69 27.08 -1.46
C GLN A 370 7.44 25.82 -2.30
N SER A 371 8.36 25.49 -3.21
CA SER A 371 8.29 24.24 -3.97
C SER A 371 8.34 23.04 -3.03
N GLU A 372 7.51 22.05 -3.35
CA GLU A 372 7.52 20.77 -2.65
C GLU A 372 8.79 19.98 -3.00
N VAL A 373 9.32 19.25 -2.03
CA VAL A 373 10.48 18.39 -2.21
C VAL A 373 10.07 16.96 -1.88
N ILE A 374 10.22 16.07 -2.85
CA ILE A 374 9.99 14.63 -2.69
C ILE A 374 11.27 13.98 -2.18
N THR A 375 11.14 13.13 -1.19
CA THR A 375 12.26 12.45 -0.52
C THR A 375 11.78 11.13 0.09
N ASN A 376 12.66 10.40 0.75
CA ASN A 376 12.42 9.04 1.20
C ASN A 376 13.14 8.75 2.51
N LEU A 377 12.59 7.82 3.29
CA LEU A 377 13.33 7.24 4.40
C LEU A 377 14.45 6.36 3.85
N SER A 378 15.62 6.38 4.48
CA SER A 378 16.69 5.41 4.16
C SER A 378 16.24 3.97 4.49
N ASN A 379 16.98 2.97 4.00
CA ASN A 379 16.74 1.55 4.33
C ASN A 379 16.75 1.26 5.84
N ALA A 380 17.37 2.14 6.63
CA ALA A 380 17.41 2.04 8.09
C ALA A 380 16.22 2.76 8.76
N GLY A 381 15.24 3.23 7.99
CA GLY A 381 14.09 3.97 8.48
C GLY A 381 14.38 5.39 8.92
N ALA A 382 15.50 5.97 8.53
CA ALA A 382 15.92 7.29 8.98
C ALA A 382 15.96 8.33 7.85
N TRP A 383 15.58 9.57 8.16
CA TRP A 383 15.77 10.74 7.30
C TRP A 383 16.13 11.97 8.13
N THR A 384 16.85 12.93 7.55
CA THR A 384 17.24 14.17 8.22
C THR A 384 17.24 15.35 7.27
N LEU A 385 16.64 16.45 7.71
CA LEU A 385 16.76 17.76 7.09
C LEU A 385 17.38 18.72 8.11
N ASP A 386 18.61 19.16 7.85
CA ASP A 386 19.43 19.90 8.82
C ASP A 386 19.79 21.30 8.32
N GLY A 387 19.03 22.32 8.71
CA GLY A 387 19.23 23.71 8.33
C GLY A 387 20.46 24.40 8.93
N ALA A 388 21.22 23.76 9.82
CA ALA A 388 22.52 24.28 10.26
C ALA A 388 23.62 24.07 9.19
N THR A 389 23.38 23.18 8.22
CA THR A 389 24.25 23.00 7.05
C THR A 389 23.77 23.87 5.88
N ALA A 390 24.69 24.62 5.27
CA ALA A 390 24.40 25.64 4.23
C ALA A 390 23.74 25.09 2.93
N SER A 391 23.56 23.78 2.80
CA SER A 391 23.00 23.13 1.61
C SER A 391 21.50 22.80 1.69
N THR A 392 20.87 22.86 2.87
CA THR A 392 19.47 22.41 3.09
C THR A 392 18.51 23.55 3.47
N ASN A 393 19.00 24.64 4.08
CA ASN A 393 18.30 25.89 4.42
C ASN A 393 16.96 25.75 5.20
N LEU A 394 16.76 24.72 6.03
CA LEU A 394 15.62 24.71 6.95
C LEU A 394 15.84 25.71 8.09
N GLN A 395 15.49 26.96 7.83
CA GLN A 395 15.38 28.00 8.82
C GLN A 395 13.93 28.44 8.88
N LEU A 396 13.40 28.80 10.05
CA LEU A 396 12.01 29.26 10.20
C LEU A 396 12.01 30.55 11.02
N GLN A 397 11.35 31.59 10.50
CA GLN A 397 11.05 32.82 11.23
C GLN A 397 9.64 32.75 11.84
N ASN A 398 9.19 33.83 12.48
CA ASN A 398 7.85 33.86 13.09
C ASN A 398 6.74 33.56 12.07
N ASN A 399 5.87 32.60 12.40
CA ASN A 399 4.78 32.06 11.57
C ASN A 399 5.20 31.24 10.34
N ASP A 400 6.50 31.01 10.12
CA ASP A 400 6.93 30.02 9.14
C ASP A 400 6.62 28.61 9.63
N LYS A 401 6.51 27.69 8.67
CA LYS A 401 6.24 26.27 8.96
C LYS A 401 6.80 25.35 7.89
N ILE A 402 6.97 24.09 8.25
CA ILE A 402 7.18 22.98 7.34
C ILE A 402 6.06 21.96 7.53
N LEU A 403 5.42 21.58 6.43
CA LEU A 403 4.46 20.48 6.38
C LEU A 403 5.13 19.29 5.71
N ILE A 404 5.12 18.14 6.37
CA ILE A 404 5.59 16.86 5.83
C ILE A 404 4.36 15.98 5.63
N THR A 405 4.17 15.45 4.42
CA THR A 405 2.97 14.73 4.00
C THR A 405 3.32 13.36 3.43
N GLY A 406 2.50 12.35 3.76
CA GLY A 406 2.66 11.00 3.26
C GLY A 406 3.62 10.14 4.09
N LEU A 407 3.78 10.43 5.38
CA LEU A 407 4.64 9.65 6.26
C LEU A 407 4.03 8.28 6.57
N PRO A 408 4.80 7.18 6.47
CA PRO A 408 4.32 5.86 6.84
C PRO A 408 3.91 5.76 8.32
N VAL A 409 3.03 4.82 8.63
CA VAL A 409 2.66 4.45 10.02
C VAL A 409 3.90 4.25 10.90
N ASN A 410 3.79 4.62 12.18
CA ASN A 410 4.85 4.46 13.19
C ASN A 410 6.12 5.30 12.93
N THR A 411 6.07 6.24 12.01
CA THR A 411 7.11 7.26 11.91
C THR A 411 7.09 8.12 13.17
N LYS A 412 8.28 8.44 13.66
CA LYS A 412 8.47 9.34 14.78
C LYS A 412 9.33 10.51 14.33
N ILE A 413 9.14 11.64 15.00
CA ILE A 413 9.84 12.88 14.70
C ILE A 413 10.63 13.37 15.90
N LYS A 414 11.81 13.90 15.60
CA LYS A 414 12.63 14.67 16.52
C LYS A 414 13.00 15.99 15.86
N VAL A 415 12.68 17.09 16.54
CA VAL A 415 12.97 18.45 16.09
C VAL A 415 14.00 19.08 17.01
N THR A 416 14.97 19.76 16.42
CA THR A 416 15.96 20.58 17.11
C THR A 416 15.95 21.98 16.53
N GLU A 417 15.90 22.99 17.39
CA GLU A 417 16.13 24.38 17.01
C GLU A 417 17.48 24.84 17.58
N THR A 418 18.24 25.59 16.79
CA THR A 418 19.46 26.26 17.25
C THR A 418 19.20 27.75 17.45
N ASN A 419 19.63 28.30 18.58
CA ASN A 419 19.67 29.74 18.79
C ASN A 419 21.01 30.29 18.26
N ASP A 420 21.00 30.83 17.05
CA ASP A 420 22.17 31.44 16.40
C ASP A 420 22.22 32.97 16.56
N THR A 421 21.38 33.54 17.45
CA THR A 421 21.47 34.96 17.83
C THR A 421 22.41 35.18 19.01
N ASP A 422 22.66 36.45 19.36
CA ASP A 422 23.42 36.85 20.54
C ASP A 422 22.59 36.82 21.85
N ASP A 423 21.27 36.67 21.75
CA ASP A 423 20.34 36.73 22.88
C ASP A 423 20.11 35.36 23.52
N THR A 424 19.56 35.35 24.73
CA THR A 424 19.09 34.12 25.39
C THR A 424 17.58 34.03 25.32
N TYR A 425 17.07 33.01 24.61
CA TYR A 425 15.64 32.77 24.48
C TYR A 425 15.13 31.73 25.48
N SER A 426 13.88 31.90 25.92
CA SER A 426 13.10 30.85 26.58
C SER A 426 12.33 30.10 25.49
N VAL A 427 12.75 28.89 25.17
CA VAL A 427 12.19 28.08 24.07
C VAL A 427 11.21 27.06 24.64
N SER A 428 10.03 26.97 24.04
CA SER A 428 9.03 25.93 24.34
C SER A 428 8.57 25.22 23.09
N ALA A 429 8.21 23.95 23.21
CA ALA A 429 7.56 23.17 22.15
C ALA A 429 6.26 22.55 22.67
N LYS A 430 5.24 22.51 21.83
CA LYS A 430 3.92 21.91 22.15
C LYS A 430 3.36 21.11 20.98
N ASP A 431 2.57 20.09 21.31
CA ASP A 431 1.84 19.29 20.33
C ASP A 431 0.49 19.91 19.91
N GLU A 432 -0.26 19.22 19.04
CA GLU A 432 -1.59 19.63 18.57
C GLU A 432 -2.65 19.70 19.69
N SER A 433 -2.43 18.99 20.79
CA SER A 433 -3.26 19.04 21.99
C SER A 433 -2.82 20.15 22.96
N ASN A 434 -1.87 21.00 22.56
CA ASN A 434 -1.28 22.08 23.35
C ASN A 434 -0.61 21.56 24.65
N VAL A 435 -0.16 20.31 24.64
CA VAL A 435 0.62 19.70 25.72
C VAL A 435 2.10 20.00 25.48
N ALA A 436 2.82 20.34 26.54
CA ALA A 436 4.23 20.67 26.47
C ALA A 436 5.09 19.43 26.17
N LEU A 437 5.95 19.54 25.14
CA LEU A 437 6.92 18.52 24.79
C LEU A 437 8.19 18.65 25.64
N THR A 438 8.90 17.54 25.84
CA THR A 438 10.16 17.53 26.61
C THR A 438 11.31 18.01 25.71
N LEU A 439 12.10 18.96 26.21
CA LEU A 439 13.26 19.52 25.51
C LEU A 439 14.51 19.38 26.39
N ASN A 440 15.64 18.94 25.84
CA ASN A 440 16.92 18.77 26.54
C ASN A 440 16.79 18.03 27.90
N SER A 441 15.97 16.98 27.94
CA SER A 441 15.67 16.15 29.12
C SER A 441 15.03 16.94 30.27
N SER A 442 14.43 18.09 29.98
CA SER A 442 13.73 18.97 30.91
C SER A 442 12.33 19.30 30.41
N THR A 443 11.41 19.62 31.33
CA THR A 443 10.09 20.14 30.94
C THR A 443 10.25 21.49 30.27
N SER A 444 9.69 21.64 29.07
CA SER A 444 9.55 22.92 28.35
C SER A 444 8.81 23.96 29.23
N PRO A 445 9.24 25.25 29.26
CA PRO A 445 10.29 25.85 28.45
C PRO A 445 11.73 25.61 28.97
N VAL A 446 12.70 25.68 28.06
CA VAL A 446 14.14 25.63 28.34
C VAL A 446 14.82 26.94 27.98
N SER A 447 15.81 27.38 28.77
CA SER A 447 16.62 28.56 28.45
C SER A 447 17.75 28.17 27.49
N VAL A 448 17.82 28.84 26.34
CA VAL A 448 18.80 28.56 25.27
C VAL A 448 19.64 29.80 25.03
N ALA A 449 20.90 29.76 25.47
CA ALA A 449 21.86 30.83 25.21
C ALA A 449 22.31 30.86 23.74
N ALA A 450 22.99 31.93 23.33
CA ALA A 450 23.63 32.06 22.02
C ALA A 450 24.48 30.82 21.67
N GLY A 451 24.28 30.28 20.47
CA GLY A 451 24.89 29.05 19.97
C GLY A 451 24.34 27.74 20.59
N GLY A 452 23.41 27.81 21.53
CA GLY A 452 22.78 26.66 22.16
C GLY A 452 21.65 26.05 21.32
N THR A 453 21.16 24.87 21.73
CA THR A 453 20.07 24.16 21.06
C THR A 453 18.91 23.85 22.01
N ALA A 454 17.69 23.89 21.48
CA ALA A 454 16.51 23.26 22.07
C ALA A 454 16.17 22.02 21.24
N ALA A 455 16.49 20.84 21.77
CA ALA A 455 16.25 19.58 21.08
C ALA A 455 15.21 18.74 21.81
N MET A 456 14.29 18.15 21.06
CA MET A 456 13.53 17.00 21.57
C MET A 456 14.51 15.86 21.87
N THR A 457 14.34 15.19 23.01
CA THR A 457 15.24 14.10 23.43
C THR A 457 14.94 12.79 22.71
N ALA A 458 15.94 11.91 22.59
CA ALA A 458 15.78 10.59 21.98
C ALA A 458 14.77 9.68 22.74
N ASP A 459 14.71 9.78 24.07
CA ASP A 459 13.67 9.12 24.89
C ASP A 459 12.27 9.76 24.72
N ALA A 460 12.19 10.85 23.95
CA ALA A 460 11.00 11.63 23.64
C ALA A 460 10.86 11.87 22.12
N GLU A 461 11.28 10.91 21.28
CA GLU A 461 10.78 10.86 19.90
C GLU A 461 9.25 10.99 19.96
N TYR A 462 8.72 12.04 19.35
CA TYR A 462 7.28 12.25 19.35
C TYR A 462 6.66 11.22 18.41
N PRO A 463 5.87 10.26 18.93
CA PRO A 463 5.19 9.32 18.07
C PRO A 463 4.16 10.11 17.28
N LEU A 464 4.26 10.09 15.96
CA LEU A 464 3.22 10.67 15.13
C LEU A 464 1.94 9.87 15.36
N ASN A 465 0.85 10.59 15.53
CA ASN A 465 -0.43 10.02 15.84
C ASN A 465 -0.97 9.36 14.57
N ASN A 466 -1.03 8.03 14.58
CA ASN A 466 -1.59 7.24 13.49
C ASN A 466 -3.15 7.33 13.43
N THR A 467 -3.74 8.49 13.75
CA THR A 467 -5.19 8.74 13.69
C THR A 467 -5.51 9.79 12.63
N ALA A 468 -6.79 10.11 12.45
CA ALA A 468 -7.25 10.99 11.39
C ALA A 468 -6.90 12.49 11.57
N ALA A 469 -6.17 12.85 12.62
CA ALA A 469 -5.78 14.23 12.88
C ALA A 469 -4.36 14.51 12.36
N LEU A 470 -4.15 15.72 11.84
CA LEU A 470 -2.82 16.24 11.52
C LEU A 470 -2.04 16.51 12.83
N ASP A 471 -0.85 15.93 12.95
CA ASP A 471 0.07 16.25 14.05
C ASP A 471 0.65 17.65 13.87
N LYS A 472 0.79 18.38 14.97
CA LYS A 472 1.36 19.73 14.96
C LYS A 472 2.36 19.90 16.07
N ILE A 473 3.51 20.50 15.75
CA ILE A 473 4.56 20.84 16.71
C ILE A 473 4.88 22.33 16.57
N GLU A 474 4.50 23.14 17.55
CA GLU A 474 4.81 24.58 17.56
C GLU A 474 5.99 24.86 18.50
N PHE A 475 7.09 25.36 17.94
CA PHE A 475 8.21 25.92 18.69
C PHE A 475 7.99 27.41 18.92
N THR A 476 7.93 27.83 20.19
CA THR A 476 7.82 29.24 20.58
C THR A 476 9.10 29.72 21.27
N ASN A 477 9.72 30.75 20.71
CA ASN A 477 10.84 31.47 21.34
C ASN A 477 10.34 32.75 21.99
N THR A 478 10.47 32.84 23.30
CA THR A 478 10.14 34.05 24.04
C THR A 478 11.41 34.77 24.48
N LEU A 479 11.60 36.01 24.02
CA LEU A 479 12.61 36.90 24.61
C LEU A 479 11.94 37.68 25.73
N LYS A 480 12.39 37.48 26.97
CA LYS A 480 11.80 38.20 28.10
C LYS A 480 12.24 39.65 28.09
N ASP A 481 11.29 40.55 28.29
CA ASP A 481 11.60 41.96 28.47
C ASP A 481 12.47 42.17 29.71
N ILE A 482 13.61 42.84 29.51
CA ILE A 482 14.37 43.37 30.63
C ILE A 482 13.63 44.60 31.11
N SER A 483 12.87 44.46 32.21
CA SER A 483 12.29 45.61 32.89
C SER A 483 13.39 46.62 33.21
N ILE A 484 13.29 47.84 32.65
CA ILE A 484 14.15 48.99 32.96
C ILE A 484 14.18 49.24 34.48
N THR A 485 13.08 48.92 35.17
CA THR A 485 12.94 49.01 36.63
C THR A 485 13.86 48.02 37.35
N GLY A 486 14.03 46.79 36.85
CA GLY A 486 14.95 45.80 37.41
C GLY A 486 16.42 46.19 37.26
N LEU A 487 16.79 46.84 36.14
CA LEU A 487 18.13 47.38 35.95
C LEU A 487 18.40 48.52 36.94
N LEU A 488 17.46 49.47 37.08
CA LEU A 488 17.56 50.58 38.03
C LEU A 488 17.66 50.11 39.48
N PHE A 489 16.97 49.05 39.88
CA PHE A 489 17.07 48.50 41.24
C PHE A 489 18.38 47.75 41.53
N ASN A 490 19.09 47.25 40.52
CA ASN A 490 20.42 46.66 40.71
C ASN A 490 21.54 47.70 40.79
N VAL A 491 21.41 48.85 40.11
CA VAL A 491 22.41 49.95 40.20
C VAL A 491 22.11 50.92 41.33
N ALA A 492 20.85 51.00 41.80
CA ALA A 492 20.44 51.90 42.88
C ALA A 492 21.28 51.74 44.17
N PRO A 493 21.59 50.53 44.68
CA PRO A 493 22.44 50.39 45.87
C PRO A 493 23.82 51.05 45.69
N PHE A 494 24.42 50.92 44.51
CA PHE A 494 25.73 51.50 44.22
C PHE A 494 25.66 53.03 44.05
N ALA A 495 24.59 53.54 43.42
CA ALA A 495 24.38 54.98 43.28
C ALA A 495 24.11 55.65 44.65
N PHE A 496 23.29 55.04 45.52
CA PHE A 496 23.03 55.54 46.87
C PHE A 496 24.28 55.51 47.75
N ILE A 497 25.09 54.45 47.70
CA ILE A 497 26.35 54.36 48.44
C ILE A 497 27.35 55.42 47.96
N THR A 498 27.41 55.67 46.65
CA THR A 498 28.33 56.67 46.07
C THR A 498 27.93 58.10 46.48
N VAL A 499 26.63 58.42 46.43
CA VAL A 499 26.12 59.73 46.87
C VAL A 499 26.27 59.92 48.38
N ALA A 500 25.96 58.89 49.18
CA ALA A 500 26.14 58.94 50.63
C ALA A 500 27.62 59.07 51.02
N GLY A 501 28.52 58.36 50.33
CA GLY A 501 29.97 58.45 50.53
C GLY A 501 30.52 59.84 50.19
N ALA A 502 30.07 60.43 49.07
CA ALA A 502 30.44 61.79 48.68
C ALA A 502 29.91 62.84 49.68
N ALA A 503 28.70 62.67 50.20
CA ALA A 503 28.11 63.56 51.21
C ALA A 503 28.83 63.48 52.56
N LEU A 504 29.20 62.28 53.01
CA LEU A 504 29.96 62.08 54.25
C LEU A 504 31.40 62.64 54.15
N LEU A 505 32.06 62.46 53.00
CA LEU A 505 33.35 63.09 52.73
C LEU A 505 33.24 64.63 52.72
N GLY A 506 32.18 65.18 52.11
CA GLY A 506 31.90 66.62 52.13
C GLY A 506 31.66 67.18 53.54
N LEU A 507 30.89 66.47 54.37
CA LEU A 507 30.63 66.86 55.76
C LEU A 507 31.89 66.75 56.63
N PHE A 508 32.72 65.72 56.42
CA PHE A 508 33.99 65.56 57.13
C PHE A 508 34.98 66.69 56.78
N MET A 509 35.09 67.07 55.50
CA MET A 509 35.93 68.20 55.08
C MET A 509 35.41 69.55 55.61
N LYS A 510 34.09 69.73 55.69
CA LYS A 510 33.49 70.94 56.27
C LYS A 510 33.74 71.04 57.79
N ASN A 511 33.62 69.94 58.53
CA ASN A 511 33.94 69.91 59.96
C ASN A 511 35.43 70.12 60.21
N LYS A 512 36.33 69.56 59.40
CA LYS A 512 37.78 69.80 59.51
C LYS A 512 38.14 71.28 59.34
N ARG A 513 37.49 72.00 58.41
CA ARG A 513 37.72 73.46 58.25
C ARG A 513 37.25 74.28 59.44
N ASN A 514 36.20 73.85 60.15
CA ASN A 514 35.72 74.55 61.35
C ASN A 514 36.63 74.28 62.57
N SER A 515 37.24 73.10 62.66
CA SER A 515 38.21 72.77 63.72
C SER A 515 39.56 73.49 63.57
N GLU A 516 39.97 73.84 62.34
CA GLU A 516 41.18 74.65 62.11
C GLU A 516 40.96 76.15 62.35
N SER A 517 39.71 76.64 62.35
CA SER A 517 39.37 78.03 62.70
C SER A 517 39.22 78.31 64.20
N GLU A 518 39.00 77.28 65.03
CA GLU A 518 38.92 77.42 66.50
C GLU A 518 40.29 77.29 67.21
N ASN A 519 41.35 76.93 66.49
CA ASN A 519 42.69 76.75 67.07
C ASN A 519 43.68 77.88 66.70
N LYS A 520 43.17 79.09 66.48
CA LYS A 520 43.97 80.33 66.40
C LYS A 520 43.57 81.25 67.56
N ILE A 521 44.24 81.08 68.70
CA ILE A 521 44.45 82.12 69.72
C ILE A 521 45.92 82.50 69.65
#